data_AF-A0A940WXC2-F1
#
_entry.id   AF-A0A940WXC2-F1
#
_cell.length_a   1.000
_cell.length_b   1.000
_cell.length_c   1.000
_cell.angle_alpha   90.00
_cell.angle_beta   90.00
_cell.angle_gamma   90.00
#
_symmetry.space_group_name_H-M   'P 1'
#
loop_
_entity.id
_entity.type
_entity.pdbx_description
1 polymer ?
#
loop_
_entity_poly.entity_id
_entity_poly.type
_entity_poly.pdbx_seq_one_letter_code
_entity_poly.pdbx_strand_id
1 'polypeptide(L)'
;MSIPTDVASLQIMAHVYKRESLQTIFNITVESLVEQVLYIDWVGIYMYENLDHKLVAASNYDDDLRWECNGELKFPITNSMKEEIGMMVVRSRQPIAFDVTDISTLETIAAAIGQQSYSN
;
A
#
# COMPACT_ATOMS: atom_id res chain seq x y z
N MET A 1 14.72 -4.33 -8.25
CA MET A 1 14.49 -2.93 -7.83
C MET A 1 14.29 -2.15 -9.11
N SER A 2 13.03 -1.89 -9.44
CA SER A 2 12.70 -0.98 -10.53
C SER A 2 12.81 0.44 -9.97
N ILE A 3 13.48 1.35 -10.71
CA ILE A 3 13.73 2.73 -10.29
C ILE A 3 12.43 3.43 -9.80
N PRO A 4 11.25 3.24 -10.43
CA PRO A 4 10.04 3.89 -9.96
C PRO A 4 9.51 3.35 -8.62
N THR A 5 9.58 2.04 -8.37
CA THR A 5 9.14 1.46 -7.08
C THR A 5 10.05 1.95 -5.93
N ASP A 6 11.34 2.15 -6.21
CA ASP A 6 12.30 2.66 -5.21
C ASP A 6 12.03 4.13 -4.85
N VAL A 7 11.68 4.97 -5.83
CA VAL A 7 11.35 6.38 -5.59
C VAL A 7 10.06 6.52 -4.77
N ALA A 8 9.04 5.71 -5.06
CA ALA A 8 7.79 5.71 -4.31
C ALA A 8 8.06 5.29 -2.86
N SER A 9 8.87 4.24 -2.68
CA SER A 9 9.27 3.77 -1.36
C SER A 9 10.01 4.84 -0.56
N LEU A 10 10.97 5.55 -1.18
CA LEU A 10 11.72 6.61 -0.51
C LEU A 10 10.82 7.77 -0.03
N GLN A 11 9.86 8.17 -0.86
CA GLN A 11 8.91 9.22 -0.48
C GLN A 11 8.03 8.76 0.68
N ILE A 12 7.42 7.58 0.57
CA ILE A 12 6.57 7.01 1.62
C ILE A 12 7.35 6.88 2.94
N MET A 13 8.56 6.33 2.89
CA MET A 13 9.42 6.19 4.07
C MET A 13 9.81 7.55 4.67
N ALA A 14 10.02 8.59 3.85
CA ALA A 14 10.30 9.92 4.36
C ALA A 14 9.13 10.50 5.19
N HIS A 15 7.89 10.27 4.77
CA HIS A 15 6.69 10.71 5.52
C HIS A 15 6.49 9.88 6.80
N VAL A 16 6.71 8.56 6.72
CA VAL A 16 6.74 7.65 7.88
C VAL A 16 7.75 8.12 8.93
N TYR A 17 8.99 8.44 8.54
CA TYR A 17 10.02 8.90 9.47
C TYR A 17 9.77 10.31 10.04
N LYS A 18 9.03 11.15 9.32
CA LYS A 18 8.62 12.49 9.79
C LYS A 18 7.47 12.46 10.81
N ARG A 19 6.90 11.29 11.12
CA ARG A 19 5.77 11.12 12.06
C ARG A 19 4.55 11.95 11.66
N GLU A 20 4.28 12.06 10.36
CA GLU A 20 3.02 12.63 9.89
C GLU A 20 1.83 11.75 10.32
N SER A 21 0.62 12.31 10.26
CA SER A 21 -0.57 11.55 10.67
C SER A 21 -0.70 10.27 9.83
N LEU A 22 -1.21 9.19 10.43
CA LEU A 22 -1.39 7.91 9.72
C LEU A 22 -2.22 8.07 8.44
N GLN A 23 -3.27 8.90 8.49
CA GLN A 23 -4.08 9.19 7.31
C GLN A 23 -3.27 9.86 6.18
N THR A 24 -2.34 10.75 6.52
CA THR A 24 -1.44 11.37 5.55
C THR A 24 -0.53 10.33 4.91
N ILE A 25 0.05 9.43 5.71
CA ILE A 25 0.90 8.34 5.23
C ILE A 25 0.12 7.42 4.29
N PHE A 26 -1.12 7.07 4.64
CA PHE A 26 -1.98 6.23 3.80
C PHE A 26 -2.27 6.89 2.45
N ASN A 27 -2.67 8.17 2.45
CA ASN A 27 -3.00 8.90 1.23
C ASN A 27 -1.79 9.02 0.30
N ILE A 28 -0.63 9.43 0.84
CA ILE A 28 0.60 9.55 0.04
C ILE A 28 1.02 8.19 -0.51
N THR A 29 0.83 7.11 0.24
CA THR A 29 1.14 5.75 -0.21
C THR A 29 0.33 5.37 -1.44
N VAL A 30 -1.01 5.51 -1.38
CA VAL A 30 -1.88 5.10 -2.50
C VAL A 30 -1.70 5.99 -3.72
N GLU A 31 -1.44 7.28 -3.53
CA GLU A 31 -1.14 8.23 -4.61
C GLU A 31 0.21 7.93 -5.26
N SER A 32 1.29 7.83 -4.47
CA SER A 32 2.65 7.66 -4.98
C SER A 32 2.83 6.33 -5.72
N LEU A 33 2.19 5.26 -5.25
CA LEU A 33 2.29 3.96 -5.91
C LEU A 33 1.65 3.97 -7.30
N VAL A 34 0.49 4.58 -7.47
CA VAL A 34 -0.16 4.68 -8.81
C VAL A 34 0.56 5.69 -9.71
N GLU A 35 1.01 6.81 -9.15
CA GLU A 35 1.70 7.84 -9.95
C GLU A 35 3.06 7.37 -10.48
N GLN A 36 3.79 6.58 -9.71
CA GLN A 36 5.18 6.26 -10.01
C GLN A 36 5.32 4.87 -10.62
N VAL A 37 4.48 3.92 -10.22
CA VAL A 37 4.59 2.54 -10.68
C VAL A 37 3.56 2.29 -11.78
N LEU A 38 3.97 2.53 -13.04
CA LEU A 38 3.10 2.57 -14.23
C LEU A 38 2.20 1.33 -14.47
N TYR A 39 2.54 0.18 -13.89
CA TYR A 39 1.75 -1.04 -14.02
C TYR A 39 0.79 -1.25 -12.83
N ILE A 40 0.83 -0.41 -11.79
CA ILE A 40 -0.15 -0.40 -10.71
C ILE A 40 -1.26 0.56 -11.10
N ASP A 41 -2.45 0.03 -11.35
CA ASP A 41 -3.61 0.81 -11.77
C ASP A 41 -4.47 1.26 -10.57
N TRP A 42 -4.39 0.55 -9.45
CA TRP A 42 -5.14 0.89 -8.24
C TRP A 42 -4.45 0.37 -6.98
N VAL A 43 -4.52 1.16 -5.91
CA VAL A 43 -4.08 0.77 -4.57
C VAL A 43 -5.14 1.14 -3.55
N GLY A 44 -5.39 0.26 -2.58
CA GLY A 44 -6.21 0.55 -1.42
C GLY A 44 -5.64 -0.02 -0.12
N ILE A 45 -5.89 0.68 0.97
CA ILE A 45 -5.48 0.30 2.33
C ILE A 45 -6.73 0.06 3.15
N TYR A 46 -6.86 -1.15 3.67
CA TYR A 46 -7.92 -1.58 4.56
C TYR A 46 -7.36 -1.75 5.97
N MET A 47 -7.97 -1.12 6.97
CA MET A 47 -7.63 -1.35 8.38
C MET A 47 -8.70 -2.20 9.05
N TYR A 48 -8.27 -3.05 9.97
CA TYR A 48 -9.17 -3.94 10.70
C TYR A 48 -9.65 -3.22 11.96
N GLU A 49 -10.93 -2.83 11.95
CA GLU A 49 -11.62 -2.26 13.11
C GLU A 49 -12.62 -3.31 13.63
N ASN A 50 -12.21 -4.08 14.65
CA ASN A 50 -12.97 -5.22 15.19
C ASN A 50 -13.21 -6.33 14.16
N LEU A 51 -14.45 -6.46 13.67
CA LEU A 51 -14.88 -7.43 12.65
C LEU A 51 -14.99 -6.80 11.26
N ASP A 52 -14.82 -5.48 11.15
CA ASP A 52 -14.99 -4.74 9.90
C ASP A 52 -13.65 -4.47 9.24
N HIS A 53 -13.63 -4.61 7.91
CA HIS A 53 -12.53 -4.19 7.06
C HIS A 53 -12.87 -2.82 6.45
N LYS A 54 -12.25 -1.77 6.97
CA LYS A 54 -12.55 -0.40 6.56
C LYS A 54 -11.50 0.10 5.58
N LEU A 55 -11.95 0.52 4.40
CA LEU A 55 -11.10 1.21 3.43
C LEU A 55 -10.78 2.61 3.97
N VAL A 56 -9.52 2.84 4.33
CA VAL A 56 -9.04 4.11 4.92
C VAL A 56 -8.31 4.99 3.91
N ALA A 57 -7.80 4.40 2.82
CA ALA A 57 -7.21 5.12 1.70
C ALA A 57 -7.37 4.32 0.41
N ALA A 58 -7.63 5.00 -0.70
CA ALA A 58 -7.62 4.42 -2.04
C ALA A 58 -7.12 5.44 -3.05
N SER A 59 -6.41 4.98 -4.09
CA SER A 59 -6.02 5.83 -5.22
C SER A 59 -7.24 6.29 -6.02
N ASN A 60 -8.33 5.51 -6.00
CA ASN A 60 -9.66 5.89 -6.48
C ASN A 60 -10.72 5.17 -5.63
N TYR A 61 -11.63 5.94 -5.03
CA TYR A 61 -12.71 5.40 -4.19
C TYR A 61 -13.94 4.97 -4.98
N ASP A 62 -14.14 5.52 -6.17
CA ASP A 62 -15.31 5.28 -7.01
C ASP A 62 -15.13 4.04 -7.89
N ASP A 63 -13.89 3.74 -8.28
CA ASP A 63 -13.52 2.61 -9.11
C ASP A 63 -12.31 1.87 -8.54
N ASP A 64 -12.54 0.66 -8.05
CA ASP A 64 -11.52 -0.19 -7.46
C ASP A 64 -11.00 -1.29 -8.40
N LEU A 65 -11.44 -1.30 -9.66
CA LEU A 65 -10.98 -2.21 -10.72
C LEU A 65 -11.17 -3.69 -10.43
N ARG A 66 -12.07 -4.08 -9.51
CA ARG A 66 -12.30 -5.50 -9.18
C ARG A 66 -12.65 -6.36 -10.39
N TRP A 67 -13.34 -5.81 -11.39
CA TRP A 67 -13.76 -6.57 -12.57
C TRP A 67 -12.74 -6.48 -13.71
N GLU A 68 -12.02 -5.36 -13.79
CA GLU A 68 -11.10 -5.01 -14.86
C GLU A 68 -9.66 -5.46 -14.59
N CYS A 69 -9.31 -5.74 -13.32
CA CYS A 69 -7.97 -6.13 -12.96
C CYS A 69 -7.65 -7.55 -13.45
N ASN A 70 -6.45 -7.72 -13.99
CA ASN A 70 -5.89 -9.01 -14.37
C ASN A 70 -4.79 -9.49 -13.41
N GLY A 71 -4.36 -8.63 -12.48
CA GLY A 71 -3.46 -8.98 -11.38
C GLY A 71 -3.86 -8.27 -10.10
N GLU A 72 -3.85 -9.00 -8.98
CA GLU A 72 -4.09 -8.48 -7.63
C GLU A 72 -3.04 -9.08 -6.68
N LEU A 73 -2.41 -8.24 -5.86
CA LEU A 73 -1.58 -8.66 -4.73
C LEU A 73 -2.07 -8.02 -3.44
N LYS A 74 -1.86 -8.74 -2.34
CA LYS A 74 -2.30 -8.39 -0.99
C LYS A 74 -1.12 -8.46 -0.05
N PHE A 75 -0.86 -7.35 0.63
CA PHE A 75 0.26 -7.19 1.54
C PHE A 75 -0.27 -6.89 2.94
N PRO A 76 -0.11 -7.82 3.91
CA PRO A 76 -0.60 -7.61 5.26
C PRO A 76 0.16 -6.47 5.93
N ILE A 77 -0.57 -5.57 6.58
CA ILE A 77 -0.01 -4.50 7.41
C ILE A 77 0.08 -5.07 8.83
N THR A 78 1.31 -5.20 9.33
CA THR A 78 1.57 -5.81 10.65
C THR A 78 2.13 -4.80 11.65
N ASN A 79 1.64 -4.86 12.88
CA ASN A 79 2.16 -4.03 13.97
C ASN A 79 3.51 -4.55 14.49
N SER A 80 4.09 -3.87 15.49
CA SER A 80 5.34 -4.28 16.15
C SER A 80 5.28 -5.66 16.82
N MET A 81 4.08 -6.14 17.15
CA MET A 81 3.83 -7.48 17.70
C MET A 81 3.62 -8.55 16.61
N LYS A 82 3.77 -8.18 15.33
CA LYS A 82 3.48 -9.02 14.15
C LYS A 82 2.02 -9.44 14.01
N GLU A 83 1.11 -8.73 14.66
CA GLU A 83 -0.32 -8.91 14.46
C GLU A 83 -0.75 -8.18 13.19
N GLU A 84 -1.57 -8.83 12.38
CA GLU A 84 -2.15 -8.22 11.18
C GLU A 84 -3.25 -7.25 11.59
N ILE A 85 -3.04 -5.96 11.30
CA ILE A 85 -3.95 -4.87 11.65
C ILE A 85 -4.62 -4.25 10.43
N GLY A 86 -4.27 -4.73 9.23
CA GLY A 86 -4.81 -4.25 7.97
C GLY A 86 -4.20 -4.95 6.76
N MET A 87 -4.58 -4.48 5.58
CA MET A 87 -4.20 -5.03 4.29
C MET A 87 -4.01 -3.92 3.27
N MET A 88 -2.87 -3.89 2.61
CA MET A 88 -2.66 -3.10 1.39
C MET A 88 -2.94 -3.99 0.17
N VAL A 89 -3.84 -3.56 -0.69
CA VAL A 89 -4.22 -4.26 -1.92
C VAL A 89 -3.73 -3.43 -3.10
N VAL A 90 -3.04 -4.05 -4.04
CA VAL A 90 -2.62 -3.44 -5.29
C VAL A 90 -3.22 -4.21 -6.45
N ARG A 91 -3.66 -3.49 -7.49
CA ARG A 91 -4.28 -4.07 -8.67
C ARG A 91 -3.62 -3.54 -9.94
N SER A 92 -3.57 -4.41 -10.94
CA SER A 92 -3.11 -4.10 -12.28
C SER A 92 -4.12 -4.61 -13.30
N ARG A 93 -4.34 -3.83 -14.37
CA ARG A 93 -5.00 -4.26 -15.60
C ARG A 93 -4.09 -5.13 -16.46
N GLN A 94 -2.78 -5.15 -16.19
CA GLN A 94 -1.83 -5.99 -16.92
C GLN A 94 -1.85 -7.42 -16.34
N PRO A 95 -1.89 -8.47 -17.18
CA PRO A 95 -1.96 -9.86 -16.72
C PRO A 95 -0.64 -10.38 -16.11
N ILE A 96 0.49 -9.73 -16.40
CA ILE A 96 1.80 -10.06 -15.83
C ILE A 96 2.46 -8.73 -15.42
N ALA A 97 2.08 -8.22 -14.24
CA ALA A 97 2.44 -6.87 -13.81
C ALA A 97 3.54 -6.83 -12.74
N PHE A 98 3.52 -7.77 -11.80
CA PHE A 98 4.34 -7.70 -10.59
C PHE A 98 5.55 -8.64 -10.72
N ASP A 99 6.76 -8.08 -10.72
CA ASP A 99 7.99 -8.87 -10.59
C ASP A 99 8.28 -9.18 -9.11
N VAL A 100 9.09 -10.21 -8.87
CA VAL A 100 9.54 -10.64 -7.53
C VAL A 100 10.16 -9.46 -6.75
N THR A 101 10.81 -8.54 -7.46
CA THR A 101 11.43 -7.37 -6.83
C THR A 101 10.44 -6.28 -6.40
N ASP A 102 9.24 -6.26 -6.99
CA ASP A 102 8.17 -5.35 -6.58
C ASP A 102 7.46 -5.88 -5.32
N ILE A 103 7.35 -7.21 -5.19
CA ILE A 103 6.76 -7.87 -4.02
C ILE A 103 7.50 -7.45 -2.75
N SER A 104 8.83 -7.58 -2.70
CA SER A 104 9.60 -7.24 -1.50
C SER A 104 9.50 -5.76 -1.12
N THR A 105 9.34 -4.90 -2.13
CA THR A 105 9.25 -3.45 -1.94
C THR A 105 7.89 -3.07 -1.35
N LEU A 106 6.81 -3.63 -1.90
CA LEU A 106 5.45 -3.45 -1.40
C LEU A 106 5.26 -4.06 0.00
N GLU A 107 5.89 -5.21 0.28
CA GLU A 107 5.96 -5.79 1.63
C GLU A 107 6.64 -4.82 2.63
N THR A 108 7.75 -4.21 2.21
CA THR A 108 8.48 -3.25 3.05
C THR A 108 7.65 -2.01 3.37
N ILE A 109 6.92 -1.49 2.38
CA ILE A 109 5.98 -0.37 2.56
C ILE A 109 4.87 -0.75 3.56
N ALA A 110 4.21 -1.89 3.35
CA ALA A 110 3.14 -2.36 4.24
C ALA A 110 3.62 -2.54 5.69
N ALA A 111 4.82 -3.10 5.87
CA ALA A 111 5.43 -3.25 7.18
C ALA A 111 5.74 -1.89 7.83
N ALA A 112 6.30 -0.92 7.10
CA ALA A 112 6.64 0.40 7.62
C ALA A 112 5.40 1.18 8.09
N ILE A 113 4.30 1.08 7.34
CA ILE A 113 3.00 1.66 7.72
C ILE A 113 2.51 1.06 9.04
N GLY A 114 2.61 -0.26 9.19
CA GLY A 114 2.19 -0.96 10.40
C GLY A 114 3.00 -0.60 11.65
N GLN A 115 4.31 -0.37 11.51
CA GLN A 115 5.16 0.07 12.64
C GLN A 115 4.79 1.47 13.17
N GLN A 116 4.36 2.39 12.30
CA GLN A 116 3.91 3.73 12.74
C GLN A 116 2.56 3.70 13.45
N SER A 117 1.69 2.74 13.11
CA SER A 117 0.33 2.66 13.64
C SER A 117 0.26 2.41 15.15
N TYR A 118 1.33 1.89 15.75
CA TYR A 118 1.44 1.57 17.19
C TYR A 118 2.54 2.36 17.93
N SER A 119 3.12 3.39 17.29
CA SER A 119 4.18 4.22 17.89
C SER A 119 3.65 5.43 18.69
N ASN A 120 2.34 5.52 18.93
CA ASN A 120 1.68 6.55 19.75
C ASN A 120 0.90 5.96 20.92
#